data_AF-A0A093QP42-F1
#
_entry.id   AF-A0A093QP42-F1
#
_cell.length_a   1.000
_cell.length_b   1.000
_cell.length_c   1.000
_cell.angle_alpha   90.00
_cell.angle_beta   90.00
_cell.angle_gamma   90.00
#
_symmetry.space_group_name_H-M   'P 1'
#
loop_
_entity.id
_entity.type
_entity.pdbx_description
1 polymer ?
#
loop_
_entity_poly.entity_id
_entity_poly.type
_entity_poly.pdbx_seq_one_letter_code
_entity_poly.pdbx_strand_id
1 'polypeptide(L)'
;RGSFVANIAKDLGLTGEELSARQARLVSDAEKQYLQLSQHTGDLVVREQMDREELCGQSEPCLVRFEVLLEDPLQSFRAEVRLIDINDHAPVFLNKEIVLKIPESAMPETRFLLESAQDPDVGNNSLQHYSISSNEYFHVYTRQRNDGRRYAELVLDRALDREQQAEVAFSITAVD
;
A
#
# COMPACT_ATOMS: atom_id res chain seq x y z
N ARG A 1 -13.91 -14.48 2.55
CA ARG A 1 -13.69 -15.95 2.47
C ARG A 1 -14.68 -16.55 1.48
N GLY A 2 -14.28 -17.56 0.71
CA GLY A 2 -15.11 -18.21 -0.31
C GLY A 2 -15.15 -17.49 -1.67
N SER A 3 -14.43 -16.38 -1.83
CA SER A 3 -14.37 -15.64 -3.09
C SER A 3 -13.65 -16.45 -4.15
N PHE A 4 -14.23 -16.54 -5.35
CA PHE A 4 -13.63 -17.19 -6.51
C PHE A 4 -12.41 -16.41 -7.00
N VAL A 5 -11.32 -17.12 -7.31
CA VAL A 5 -10.09 -16.57 -7.89
C VAL A 5 -9.93 -17.02 -9.33
N ALA A 6 -9.91 -18.33 -9.57
CA ALA A 6 -9.71 -18.93 -10.88
C ALA A 6 -10.24 -20.37 -10.90
N ASN A 7 -10.35 -20.99 -12.09
CA ASN A 7 -10.68 -22.41 -12.22
C ASN A 7 -9.46 -23.17 -12.76
N ILE A 8 -8.75 -23.84 -11.86
CA ILE A 8 -7.52 -24.57 -12.13
C ILE A 8 -7.77 -25.77 -13.04
N ALA A 9 -8.92 -26.44 -12.90
CA ALA A 9 -9.26 -27.57 -13.78
C ALA A 9 -9.29 -27.12 -15.24
N LYS A 10 -10.02 -26.05 -15.53
CA LYS A 10 -10.14 -25.48 -16.88
C LYS A 10 -8.80 -25.01 -17.42
N ASP A 11 -7.98 -24.35 -16.61
CA ASP A 11 -6.67 -23.83 -17.02
C ASP A 11 -5.67 -24.96 -17.32
N LEU A 12 -5.78 -26.09 -16.61
CA LEU A 12 -4.98 -27.30 -16.86
C LEU A 12 -5.59 -28.24 -17.90
N GLY A 13 -6.78 -27.93 -18.43
CA GLY A 13 -7.50 -28.80 -19.37
C GLY A 13 -8.02 -30.10 -18.76
N LEU A 14 -8.28 -30.10 -17.45
CA LEU A 14 -8.79 -31.23 -16.68
C LEU A 14 -10.24 -30.99 -16.24
N THR A 15 -10.92 -32.07 -15.86
CA THR A 15 -12.20 -32.05 -15.17
C THR A 15 -12.02 -32.13 -13.66
N GLY A 16 -13.05 -31.78 -12.89
CA GLY A 16 -13.03 -31.95 -11.42
C GLY A 16 -12.91 -33.42 -11.00
N GLU A 17 -13.48 -34.35 -11.77
CA GLU A 17 -13.32 -35.79 -11.51
C GLU A 17 -11.86 -36.22 -11.66
N GLU A 18 -11.16 -35.75 -12.71
CA GLU A 18 -9.73 -36.02 -12.91
C GLU A 18 -8.87 -35.38 -11.82
N LEU A 19 -9.16 -34.15 -11.38
CA LEU A 19 -8.45 -33.54 -10.26
C LEU A 19 -8.60 -34.35 -8.96
N SER A 20 -9.82 -34.81 -8.67
CA SER A 20 -10.08 -35.64 -7.50
C SER A 20 -9.40 -37.01 -7.60
N ALA A 21 -9.46 -37.66 -8.77
CA ALA A 21 -8.84 -38.96 -9.00
C ALA A 21 -7.31 -38.88 -8.85
N ARG A 22 -6.71 -37.76 -9.27
CA ARG A 22 -5.26 -37.50 -9.19
C ARG A 22 -4.84 -36.83 -7.87
N GLN A 23 -5.74 -36.76 -6.88
CA GLN A 23 -5.51 -36.18 -5.55
C GLN A 23 -4.91 -34.76 -5.59
N ALA A 24 -5.47 -33.90 -6.44
CA ALA A 24 -4.96 -32.56 -6.65
C ALA A 24 -4.90 -31.74 -5.36
N ARG A 25 -3.71 -31.23 -4.99
CA ARG A 25 -3.54 -30.43 -3.78
C ARG A 25 -2.71 -29.18 -4.03
N LEU A 26 -3.07 -28.13 -3.30
CA LEU A 26 -2.34 -26.88 -3.29
C LEU A 26 -1.24 -26.94 -2.24
N VAL A 27 -0.03 -26.56 -2.64
CA VAL A 27 1.17 -26.49 -1.80
C VAL A 27 1.69 -25.06 -1.84
N SER A 28 1.98 -24.49 -0.68
CA SER A 28 2.53 -23.14 -0.54
C SER A 28 3.58 -23.13 0.56
N ASP A 29 4.62 -22.31 0.40
CA ASP A 29 5.67 -22.14 1.42
C ASP A 29 5.20 -21.34 2.65
N ALA A 30 4.04 -20.68 2.55
CA ALA A 30 3.46 -19.91 3.65
C ALA A 30 2.92 -20.83 4.77
N GLU A 31 3.19 -20.48 6.03
CA GLU A 31 2.63 -21.17 7.20
C GLU A 31 1.09 -21.15 7.19
N LYS A 32 0.50 -20.06 6.69
CA LYS A 32 -0.94 -19.88 6.55
C LYS A 32 -1.39 -20.14 5.11
N GLN A 33 -2.38 -21.01 4.95
CA GLN A 33 -3.00 -21.28 3.64
C GLN A 33 -4.10 -20.25 3.33
N TYR A 34 -3.78 -19.26 2.49
CA TYR A 34 -4.72 -18.22 2.06
C TYR A 34 -5.68 -18.68 0.96
N LEU A 35 -5.26 -19.68 0.16
CA LEU A 35 -5.97 -20.20 -0.98
C LEU A 35 -6.38 -21.66 -0.73
N GLN A 36 -7.49 -22.07 -1.33
CA GLN A 36 -7.97 -23.44 -1.29
C GLN A 36 -8.43 -23.88 -2.67
N LEU A 37 -8.02 -25.08 -3.07
CA LEU A 37 -8.50 -25.74 -4.28
C LEU A 37 -9.67 -26.66 -3.94
N SER A 38 -10.80 -26.45 -4.61
CA SER A 38 -11.91 -27.40 -4.64
C SER A 38 -11.59 -28.50 -5.65
N GLN A 39 -11.31 -29.71 -5.17
CA GLN A 39 -11.02 -30.85 -6.07
C GLN A 39 -12.21 -31.21 -6.96
N HIS A 40 -13.45 -31.02 -6.49
CA HIS A 40 -14.65 -31.39 -7.23
C HIS A 40 -14.99 -30.44 -8.38
N THR A 41 -14.70 -29.15 -8.23
CA THR A 41 -15.05 -28.13 -9.23
C THR A 41 -13.83 -27.58 -9.97
N GLY A 42 -12.63 -27.75 -9.40
CA GLY A 42 -11.42 -27.11 -9.88
C GLY A 42 -11.27 -25.65 -9.46
N ASP A 43 -12.20 -25.11 -8.68
CA ASP A 43 -12.18 -23.70 -8.30
C ASP A 43 -11.10 -23.44 -7.24
N LEU A 44 -10.29 -22.42 -7.49
CA LEU A 44 -9.44 -21.80 -6.52
C LEU A 44 -10.23 -20.70 -5.82
N VAL A 45 -10.35 -20.81 -4.50
CA VAL A 45 -11.09 -19.86 -3.66
C VAL A 45 -10.24 -19.30 -2.55
N VAL A 46 -10.60 -18.10 -2.09
CA VAL A 46 -9.97 -17.45 -0.95
C VAL A 46 -10.42 -18.11 0.35
N ARG A 47 -9.51 -18.81 1.03
CA ARG A 47 -9.78 -19.47 2.32
C ARG A 47 -9.71 -18.48 3.48
N GLU A 48 -8.71 -17.63 3.49
CA GLU A 48 -8.45 -16.63 4.53
C GLU A 48 -8.33 -15.23 3.93
N GLN A 49 -8.63 -14.20 4.71
CA GLN A 49 -8.40 -12.82 4.27
C GLN A 49 -6.91 -12.64 3.98
N MET A 50 -6.63 -12.09 2.79
CA MET A 50 -5.29 -11.72 2.35
C MET A 50 -5.16 -10.22 2.55
N ASP A 51 -4.29 -9.83 3.46
CA ASP A 51 -3.89 -8.47 3.72
C ASP A 51 -2.60 -8.22 2.92
N ARG A 52 -2.63 -7.27 1.99
CA ARG A 52 -1.51 -7.05 1.05
C ARG A 52 -0.35 -6.37 1.79
N GLU A 53 -0.67 -5.47 2.70
CA GLU A 53 0.24 -4.70 3.54
C GLU A 53 1.00 -5.64 4.48
N GLU A 54 0.34 -6.65 5.04
CA GLU A 54 0.98 -7.69 5.87
C GLU A 54 1.86 -8.64 5.02
N LEU A 55 1.38 -9.06 3.85
CA LEU A 55 2.06 -10.06 3.01
C LEU A 55 3.29 -9.51 2.26
N CYS A 56 3.19 -8.28 1.78
CA CYS A 56 4.17 -7.69 0.85
C CYS A 56 4.72 -6.35 1.33
N GLY A 57 4.10 -5.71 2.33
CA GLY A 57 4.46 -4.37 2.77
C GLY A 57 4.38 -3.38 1.62
N GLN A 58 5.49 -2.68 1.35
CA GLN A 58 5.59 -1.68 0.29
C GLN A 58 6.10 -2.26 -1.04
N SER A 59 6.22 -3.58 -1.15
CA SER A 59 6.76 -4.23 -2.34
C SER A 59 5.70 -4.37 -3.44
N GLU A 60 6.01 -3.87 -4.63
CA GLU A 60 5.20 -4.08 -5.83
C GLU A 60 5.98 -4.76 -6.96
N PRO A 61 5.41 -5.77 -7.65
CA PRO A 61 4.08 -6.35 -7.43
C PRO A 61 4.02 -7.31 -6.23
N CYS A 62 2.85 -7.40 -5.58
CA CYS A 62 2.59 -8.39 -4.54
C CYS A 62 2.12 -9.73 -5.15
N LEU A 63 2.96 -10.76 -5.05
CA LEU A 63 2.74 -12.07 -5.68
C LEU A 63 2.71 -13.19 -4.64
N VAL A 64 1.56 -13.86 -4.51
CA VAL A 64 1.39 -15.04 -3.68
C VAL A 64 1.63 -16.28 -4.54
N ARG A 65 2.75 -16.97 -4.30
CA ARG A 65 3.16 -18.15 -5.08
C ARG A 65 2.62 -19.44 -4.45
N PHE A 66 2.20 -20.35 -5.31
CA PHE A 66 1.74 -21.68 -4.92
C PHE A 66 2.03 -22.70 -6.02
N GLU A 67 1.94 -23.97 -5.65
CA GLU A 67 2.12 -25.11 -6.55
C GLU A 67 0.90 -26.02 -6.47
N VAL A 68 0.39 -26.44 -7.62
CA VAL A 68 -0.66 -27.46 -7.72
C VAL A 68 0.02 -28.78 -8.00
N LEU A 69 -0.11 -29.73 -7.08
CA LEU A 69 0.45 -31.07 -7.20
C LEU A 69 -0.65 -32.06 -7.57
N LEU A 70 -0.40 -32.89 -8.59
CA LEU A 70 -1.20 -34.05 -8.98
C LEU A 70 -0.35 -35.29 -8.73
N GLU A 71 -0.88 -36.34 -8.09
CA GLU A 71 -0.07 -37.45 -7.59
C GLU A 71 0.10 -38.60 -8.60
N ASP A 72 -0.91 -38.90 -9.44
CA ASP A 72 -0.87 -40.02 -10.39
C ASP A 72 -1.29 -39.60 -11.82
N PRO A 73 -0.38 -39.52 -12.80
CA PRO A 73 1.07 -39.47 -12.61
C PRO A 73 1.48 -38.21 -11.84
N LEU A 74 2.64 -38.25 -11.19
CA LEU A 74 3.16 -37.11 -10.44
C LEU A 74 3.44 -35.93 -11.39
N GLN A 75 2.73 -34.84 -11.20
CA GLN A 75 2.90 -33.58 -11.93
C GLN A 75 2.76 -32.40 -10.99
N SER A 76 3.52 -31.33 -11.24
CA SER A 76 3.43 -30.11 -10.46
C SER A 76 3.39 -28.88 -11.36
N PHE A 77 2.52 -27.93 -10.99
CA PHE A 77 2.31 -26.69 -11.73
C PHE A 77 2.49 -25.51 -10.80
N ARG A 78 3.50 -24.67 -11.08
CA ARG A 78 3.73 -23.44 -10.33
C ARG A 78 2.81 -22.35 -10.86
N ALA A 79 2.19 -21.63 -9.95
CA ALA A 79 1.30 -20.53 -10.26
C ALA A 79 1.47 -19.41 -9.22
N GLU A 80 0.98 -18.23 -9.57
CA GLU A 80 0.99 -17.07 -8.70
C GLU A 80 -0.34 -16.32 -8.79
N VAL A 81 -0.79 -15.81 -7.65
CA VAL A 81 -1.88 -14.84 -7.57
C VAL A 81 -1.26 -13.48 -7.32
N ARG A 82 -1.56 -12.51 -8.20
CA ARG A 82 -1.23 -11.12 -7.97
C ARG A 82 -2.30 -10.47 -7.09
N LEU A 83 -1.90 -9.96 -5.94
CA LEU A 83 -2.76 -9.11 -5.12
C LEU A 83 -2.70 -7.69 -5.66
N ILE A 84 -3.87 -7.08 -5.80
CA ILE A 84 -4.03 -5.69 -6.22
C ILE A 84 -4.33 -4.88 -4.98
N ASP A 85 -3.58 -3.80 -4.81
CA ASP A 85 -3.75 -2.84 -3.74
C ASP A 85 -5.11 -2.15 -3.83
N ILE A 86 -5.71 -1.92 -2.66
CA ILE A 86 -6.94 -1.15 -2.50
C ILE A 86 -6.64 0.01 -1.55
N ASN A 87 -7.24 1.17 -1.76
CA ASN A 87 -7.12 2.28 -0.82
C ASN A 87 -7.99 1.98 0.40
N ASP A 88 -7.42 1.33 1.40
CA ASP A 88 -8.04 1.07 2.70
C ASP A 88 -7.29 1.70 3.89
N HIS A 89 -6.18 2.40 3.64
CA HIS A 89 -5.48 3.20 4.63
C HIS A 89 -5.38 4.67 4.21
N ALA A 90 -5.80 5.56 5.11
CA ALA A 90 -5.59 6.99 4.92
C ALA A 90 -4.18 7.41 5.39
N PRO A 91 -3.55 8.41 4.77
CA PRO A 91 -2.29 8.97 5.25
C PRO A 91 -2.38 9.51 6.70
N VAL A 92 -1.41 9.13 7.55
CA VAL A 92 -1.37 9.53 8.97
C VAL A 92 -0.06 10.21 9.34
N PHE A 93 -0.14 11.36 10.02
CA PHE A 93 1.01 11.95 10.71
C PHE A 93 1.22 11.30 12.07
N LEU A 94 2.47 10.98 12.43
CA LEU A 94 2.78 10.43 13.75
C LEU A 94 2.49 11.46 14.86
N ASN A 95 2.83 12.72 14.61
CA ASN A 95 2.55 13.84 15.50
C ASN A 95 1.34 14.64 15.01
N LYS A 96 0.33 14.79 15.86
CA LYS A 96 -0.89 15.57 15.56
C LYS A 96 -0.64 17.08 15.52
N GLU A 97 0.38 17.53 16.24
CA GLU A 97 0.79 18.93 16.30
C GLU A 97 2.29 19.01 16.06
N ILE A 98 2.71 19.89 15.15
CA ILE A 98 4.10 20.13 14.81
C ILE A 98 4.40 21.59 15.13
N VAL A 99 5.28 21.83 16.09
CA VAL A 99 5.71 23.18 16.48
C VAL A 99 7.04 23.50 15.82
N LEU A 100 7.02 24.45 14.88
CA LEU A 100 8.22 24.98 14.24
C LEU A 100 8.64 26.30 14.90
N LYS A 101 9.93 26.42 15.22
CA LYS A 101 10.53 27.67 15.69
C LYS A 101 11.31 28.31 14.55
N ILE A 102 10.72 29.32 13.92
CA ILE A 102 11.29 30.01 12.76
C ILE A 102 11.77 31.39 13.21
N PRO A 103 13.03 31.77 12.97
CA PRO A 103 13.49 33.12 13.29
C PRO A 103 12.82 34.13 12.36
N GLU A 104 12.46 35.30 12.87
CA GLU A 104 11.85 36.37 12.06
C GLU A 104 12.77 36.86 10.93
N SER A 105 14.08 36.71 11.13
CA SER A 105 15.11 37.01 10.14
C SER A 105 15.18 35.98 8.99
N ALA A 106 14.32 34.97 8.98
CA ALA A 106 14.23 34.03 7.87
C ALA A 106 13.82 34.77 6.59
N MET A 107 14.58 34.56 5.53
CA MET A 107 14.28 35.18 4.24
C MET A 107 13.10 34.46 3.58
N PRO A 108 12.24 35.17 2.82
CA PRO A 108 11.32 34.53 1.90
C PRO A 108 12.04 33.50 1.00
N GLU A 109 11.32 32.49 0.54
CA GLU A 109 11.80 31.28 -0.15
C GLU A 109 12.60 30.29 0.74
N THR A 110 12.80 30.59 2.02
CA THR A 110 13.39 29.62 2.95
C THR A 110 12.44 28.43 3.11
N ARG A 111 13.01 27.22 3.07
CA ARG A 111 12.27 25.95 3.12
C ARG A 111 12.52 25.22 4.44
N PHE A 112 11.46 24.69 5.03
CA PHE A 112 11.49 23.91 6.27
C PHE A 112 10.91 22.53 6.00
N LEU A 113 11.70 21.49 6.27
CA LEU A 113 11.25 20.12 6.10
C LEU A 113 10.16 19.80 7.14
N LEU A 114 9.03 19.27 6.68
CA LEU A 114 7.98 18.76 7.56
C LEU A 114 8.13 17.25 7.74
N GLU A 115 7.56 16.75 8.84
CA GLU A 115 7.39 15.32 9.02
C GLU A 115 6.47 14.77 7.93
N SER A 116 6.84 13.62 7.35
CA SER A 116 6.04 12.97 6.33
C SER A 116 4.88 12.22 6.97
N ALA A 117 3.68 12.35 6.40
CA ALA A 117 2.62 11.40 6.65
C ALA A 117 3.05 10.00 6.17
N GLN A 118 2.52 8.97 6.83
CA GLN A 118 2.75 7.57 6.53
C GLN A 118 1.49 6.96 5.97
N ASP A 119 1.67 6.16 4.93
CA ASP A 119 0.60 5.49 4.21
C ASP A 119 1.16 4.13 3.76
N PRO A 120 0.59 3.00 4.23
CA PRO A 120 1.05 1.66 3.90
C PRO A 120 0.59 1.19 2.50
N ASP A 121 -0.34 1.92 1.86
CA ASP A 121 -0.81 1.63 0.52
C ASP A 121 0.29 2.00 -0.50
N VAL A 122 0.11 1.59 -1.75
CA VAL A 122 1.15 1.70 -2.79
C VAL A 122 0.62 2.35 -4.07
N GLY A 123 1.54 2.75 -4.94
CA GLY A 123 1.20 3.39 -6.22
C GLY A 123 0.30 4.63 -6.05
N ASN A 124 -0.87 4.58 -6.68
CA ASN A 124 -1.84 5.68 -6.67
C ASN A 124 -2.66 5.78 -5.38
N ASN A 125 -2.69 4.73 -4.55
CA ASN A 125 -3.40 4.76 -3.28
C ASN A 125 -2.52 5.29 -2.14
N SER A 126 -1.19 5.29 -2.34
CA SER A 126 -0.26 5.90 -1.37
C SER A 126 -0.38 7.43 -1.36
N LEU A 127 0.06 8.09 -0.28
CA LEU A 127 0.28 9.54 -0.19
C LEU A 127 0.71 10.21 -1.50
N GLN A 128 -0.16 11.03 -2.11
CA GLN A 128 0.06 11.74 -3.37
C GLN A 128 0.55 13.17 -3.18
N HIS A 129 -0.03 13.92 -2.25
CA HIS A 129 0.35 15.31 -2.04
C HIS A 129 -0.02 15.84 -0.66
N TYR A 130 0.50 17.02 -0.36
CA TYR A 130 0.18 17.78 0.83
C TYR A 130 -0.51 19.09 0.45
N SER A 131 -1.47 19.50 1.28
CA SER A 131 -2.13 20.79 1.20
C SER A 131 -2.03 21.52 2.54
N ILE A 132 -2.15 22.84 2.50
CA ILE A 132 -2.08 23.72 3.66
C ILE A 132 -3.34 24.58 3.70
N SER A 133 -3.90 24.79 4.89
CA SER A 133 -5.00 25.75 5.05
C SER A 133 -4.56 27.17 4.72
N SER A 134 -5.50 27.99 4.24
CA SER A 134 -5.23 29.39 3.88
C SER A 134 -4.52 30.14 5.02
N ASN A 135 -3.42 30.79 4.69
CA ASN A 135 -2.61 31.63 5.58
C ASN A 135 -1.80 32.65 4.75
N GLU A 136 -1.25 33.68 5.39
CA GLU A 136 -0.56 34.78 4.68
C GLU A 136 0.96 34.59 4.48
N TYR A 137 1.56 33.57 5.10
CA TYR A 137 3.03 33.50 5.26
C TYR A 137 3.65 32.30 4.57
N PHE A 138 2.91 31.21 4.37
CA PHE A 138 3.47 29.94 3.94
C PHE A 138 2.63 29.23 2.89
N HIS A 139 3.32 28.55 1.98
CA HIS A 139 2.74 27.47 1.18
C HIS A 139 3.46 26.15 1.45
N VAL A 140 2.85 25.04 1.03
CA VAL A 140 3.44 23.71 1.14
C VAL A 140 3.84 23.19 -0.24
N TYR A 141 5.04 22.62 -0.34
CA TYR A 141 5.56 22.02 -1.54
C TYR A 141 5.76 20.52 -1.32
N THR A 142 5.14 19.69 -2.17
CA THR A 142 5.32 18.23 -2.11
C THR A 142 6.55 17.84 -2.93
N ARG A 143 7.44 17.06 -2.33
CA ARG A 143 8.61 16.50 -3.01
C ARG A 143 8.61 14.98 -2.95
N GLN A 144 9.21 14.38 -3.95
CA GLN A 144 9.39 12.94 -4.03
C GLN A 144 10.87 12.59 -3.86
N ARG A 145 11.14 11.58 -3.04
CA ARG A 145 12.47 10.98 -2.88
C ARG A 145 12.71 9.94 -3.98
N ASN A 146 13.96 9.51 -4.12
CA ASN A 146 14.35 8.48 -5.10
C ASN A 146 13.68 7.12 -4.86
N ASP A 147 13.23 6.85 -3.62
CA ASP A 147 12.48 5.64 -3.25
C ASP A 147 10.97 5.75 -3.54
N GLY A 148 10.53 6.84 -4.18
CA GLY A 148 9.14 7.09 -4.52
C GLY A 148 8.32 7.76 -3.40
N ARG A 149 8.83 7.78 -2.16
CA ARG A 149 8.11 8.36 -1.01
C ARG A 149 8.02 9.87 -1.10
N ARG A 150 6.86 10.42 -0.76
CA ARG A 150 6.60 11.85 -0.82
C ARG A 150 6.71 12.50 0.57
N TYR A 151 7.24 13.71 0.62
CA TYR A 151 7.38 14.50 1.84
C TYR A 151 7.06 15.97 1.56
N ALA A 152 6.72 16.72 2.62
CA ALA A 152 6.39 18.12 2.51
C ALA A 152 7.55 19.04 2.92
N GLU A 153 7.70 20.13 2.20
CA GLU A 153 8.49 21.29 2.58
C GLU A 153 7.54 22.48 2.77
N LEU A 154 7.60 23.12 3.94
CA LEU A 154 6.95 24.40 4.19
C LEU A 154 7.85 25.51 3.64
N VAL A 155 7.30 26.39 2.82
CA VAL A 155 8.05 27.47 2.17
C VAL A 155 7.52 28.80 2.68
N LEU A 156 8.42 29.69 3.08
CA LEU A 156 8.07 31.03 3.56
C LEU A 156 7.89 32.00 2.38
N ASP A 157 6.69 32.53 2.18
CA ASP A 157 6.39 33.48 1.09
C ASP A 157 6.65 34.93 1.48
N ARG A 158 6.47 35.24 2.77
CA ARG A 158 6.52 36.62 3.29
C ARG A 158 7.41 36.69 4.52
N ALA A 159 8.12 37.81 4.68
CA ALA A 159 8.91 38.06 5.88
C ALA A 159 8.03 38.00 7.14
N LEU A 160 8.58 37.42 8.20
CA LEU A 160 7.94 37.30 9.50
C LEU A 160 8.27 38.53 10.36
N ASP A 161 7.35 38.90 11.22
CA ASP A 161 7.51 39.98 12.19
C ASP A 161 6.85 39.53 13.50
N ARG A 162 7.66 39.23 14.51
CA ARG A 162 7.18 38.70 15.79
C ARG A 162 6.37 39.76 16.55
N GLU A 163 6.69 41.04 16.39
CA GLU A 163 5.95 42.15 17.01
C GLU A 163 4.56 42.33 16.37
N GLN A 164 4.41 41.99 15.08
CA GLN A 164 3.11 41.98 14.42
C GLN A 164 2.30 40.71 14.73
N GLN A 165 2.92 39.53 14.60
CA GLN A 165 2.30 38.25 14.86
C GLN A 165 3.32 37.22 15.35
N ALA A 166 3.29 36.92 16.64
CA ALA A 166 4.25 36.02 17.28
C ALA A 166 4.04 34.54 16.93
N GLU A 167 2.82 34.15 16.56
CA GLU A 167 2.45 32.76 16.28
C GLU A 167 1.49 32.68 15.08
N VAL A 168 1.73 31.69 14.22
CA VAL A 168 0.88 31.37 13.07
C VAL A 168 0.44 29.91 13.22
N ALA A 169 -0.87 29.69 13.22
CA ALA A 169 -1.47 28.36 13.26
C ALA A 169 -2.17 28.07 11.93
N PHE A 170 -1.87 26.92 11.35
CA PHE A 170 -2.48 26.41 10.13
C PHE A 170 -2.50 24.88 10.17
N SER A 171 -3.37 24.28 9.36
CA SER A 171 -3.46 22.83 9.22
C SER A 171 -2.74 22.38 7.96
N ILE A 172 -2.00 21.28 8.07
CA ILE A 172 -1.46 20.54 6.93
C ILE A 172 -2.29 19.27 6.76
N THR A 173 -2.71 19.00 5.53
CA THR A 173 -3.47 17.81 5.17
C THR A 173 -2.66 16.99 4.17
N ALA A 174 -2.45 15.72 4.49
CA ALA A 174 -1.90 14.72 3.59
C ALA A 174 -3.04 14.06 2.81
N VAL A 175 -2.85 13.82 1.52
CA VAL A 175 -3.88 13.35 0.60
C VAL A 175 -3.29 12.28 -0.31
N ASP A 176 -4.01 11.18 -0.44
CA ASP A 176 -3.81 10.05 -1.35
C ASP A 176 -4.47 10.26 -2.74
#